data_AF-A0A5B7DY73-F1
#
_entry.id   AF-A0A5B7DY73-F1
#
_cell.length_a   1.000
_cell.length_b   1.000
_cell.length_c   1.000
_cell.angle_alpha   90.00
_cell.angle_beta   90.00
_cell.angle_gamma   90.00
#
_symmetry.space_group_name_H-M   'P 1'
#
loop_
_entity.id
_entity.type
_entity.pdbx_description
1 polymer ?
#
loop_
_entity_poly.entity_id
_entity_poly.type
_entity_poly.pdbx_seq_one_letter_code
_entity_poly.pdbx_strand_id
1 'polypeptide(L)'
;MSPQRWARQHTARSAMSAEDEEVGWVLDGIVNLLRGPVWCVPILTFIENKSVTFEPKPEDKEEEEEEEEEDEDHKGIHQEYKTLVDFLLQSFMDDLQVTPEQLEKACGMAAITTPFQRSLLEQVWAADDYDTFRNMMIQKNIELQLQALEMLQRKYGIMPESYKKEEDEEDESEKREREIMEVVYR
;
A
#
# COMPACT_ATOMS: atom_id res chain seq x y z
N MET A 1 -20.04 13.52 40.96
CA MET A 1 -19.87 12.38 40.02
C MET A 1 -19.89 11.09 40.83
N SER A 2 -20.67 10.08 40.44
CA SER A 2 -20.83 8.85 41.26
C SER A 2 -19.56 7.98 41.19
N PRO A 3 -19.04 7.45 42.32
CA PRO A 3 -17.92 6.50 42.35
C PRO A 3 -18.12 5.30 41.42
N GLN A 4 -19.36 4.93 41.17
CA GLN A 4 -19.74 3.82 40.27
C GLN A 4 -19.50 4.14 38.79
N ARG A 5 -19.53 5.42 38.40
CA ARG A 5 -19.17 5.85 37.03
C ARG A 5 -17.66 5.88 36.81
N TRP A 6 -16.88 6.25 37.83
CA TRP A 6 -15.42 6.15 37.79
C TRP A 6 -14.96 4.69 37.71
N ALA A 7 -15.58 3.80 38.51
CA ALA A 7 -15.33 2.36 38.46
C ALA A 7 -15.68 1.79 37.07
N ARG A 8 -16.86 2.06 36.51
CA ARG A 8 -17.23 1.53 35.17
C ARG A 8 -16.33 2.04 34.03
N GLN A 9 -15.85 3.28 34.10
CA GLN A 9 -14.90 3.79 33.10
C GLN A 9 -13.51 3.16 33.24
N HIS A 10 -13.06 2.86 34.47
CA HIS A 10 -11.83 2.11 34.69
C HIS A 10 -11.98 0.61 34.41
N THR A 11 -13.12 -0.01 34.70
CA THR A 11 -13.40 -1.43 34.43
C THR A 11 -13.61 -1.70 32.93
N ALA A 12 -14.22 -0.78 32.17
CA ALA A 12 -14.32 -0.89 30.72
C ALA A 12 -12.97 -0.69 30.01
N ARG A 13 -12.10 0.16 30.57
CA ARG A 13 -10.71 0.34 30.11
C ARG A 13 -9.76 -0.74 30.66
N SER A 14 -10.25 -1.61 31.53
CA SER A 14 -9.57 -2.74 32.18
C SER A 14 -10.20 -4.08 31.77
N ALA A 15 -10.87 -4.12 30.60
CA ALA A 15 -11.37 -5.32 29.95
C ALA A 15 -10.49 -5.74 28.76
N MET A 16 -9.24 -5.26 28.72
CA MET A 16 -8.20 -5.89 27.92
C MET A 16 -7.70 -7.06 28.76
N SER A 17 -7.81 -8.29 28.24
CA SER A 17 -7.38 -9.46 29.01
C SER A 17 -5.86 -9.40 29.22
N ALA A 18 -5.33 -10.00 30.28
CA ALA A 18 -3.88 -10.09 30.48
C ALA A 18 -3.16 -10.74 29.27
N GLU A 19 -3.88 -11.59 28.53
CA GLU A 19 -3.40 -12.21 27.29
C GLU A 19 -3.34 -11.24 26.10
N ASP A 20 -4.12 -10.15 26.12
CA ASP A 20 -4.09 -9.09 25.11
C ASP A 20 -2.93 -8.11 25.38
N GLU A 21 -2.59 -7.87 26.65
CA GLU A 21 -1.41 -7.10 27.03
C GLU A 21 -0.10 -7.83 26.65
N GLU A 22 -0.08 -9.16 26.78
CA GLU A 22 1.06 -10.00 26.37
C GLU A 22 1.27 -10.03 24.84
N VAL A 23 0.23 -9.73 24.04
CA VAL A 23 0.31 -9.68 22.57
C VAL A 23 0.47 -8.25 22.05
N GLY A 24 0.06 -7.25 22.83
CA GLY A 24 0.13 -5.84 22.44
C GLY A 24 1.54 -5.36 22.10
N TRP A 25 2.55 -5.79 22.86
CA TRP A 25 3.94 -5.43 22.58
C TRP A 25 4.46 -6.08 21.29
N VAL A 26 3.97 -7.28 20.94
CA VAL A 26 4.31 -7.96 19.68
C VAL A 26 3.74 -7.18 18.51
N LEU A 27 2.48 -6.72 18.63
CA LEU A 27 1.86 -5.87 17.63
C LEU A 27 2.64 -4.56 17.43
N ASP A 28 3.03 -3.89 18.52
CA ASP A 28 3.87 -2.69 18.43
C ASP A 28 5.22 -2.99 17.76
N GLY A 29 5.81 -4.15 18.06
CA GLY A 29 7.01 -4.66 17.40
C GLY A 29 6.83 -4.83 15.89
N ILE A 30 5.75 -5.49 15.46
CA ILE A 30 5.43 -5.70 14.04
C ILE A 30 5.20 -4.36 13.34
N VAL A 31 4.41 -3.46 13.94
CA VAL A 31 4.15 -2.14 13.35
C VAL A 31 5.44 -1.35 13.18
N ASN A 32 6.37 -1.46 14.13
CA ASN A 32 7.69 -0.81 14.04
C ASN A 32 8.56 -1.47 12.97
N LEU A 33 8.54 -2.81 12.84
CA LEU A 33 9.23 -3.53 11.77
C LEU A 33 8.74 -3.06 10.39
N LEU A 34 7.42 -3.08 10.17
CA LEU A 34 6.80 -2.76 8.87
C LEU A 34 7.02 -1.31 8.44
N ARG A 35 7.32 -0.40 9.39
CA ARG A 35 7.73 0.98 9.12
C ARG A 35 9.24 1.17 9.01
N GLY A 36 10.00 0.18 9.43
CA GLY A 36 11.45 0.22 9.52
C GLY A 36 12.10 -0.05 8.16
N PRO A 37 13.32 0.48 7.93
CA PRO A 37 14.03 0.27 6.67
C PRO A 37 14.38 -1.21 6.42
N VAL A 38 14.50 -2.02 7.48
CA VAL A 38 14.73 -3.48 7.38
C VAL A 38 13.61 -4.17 6.61
N TRP A 39 12.37 -3.70 6.74
CA TRP A 39 11.23 -4.18 5.97
C TRP A 39 11.05 -3.37 4.67
N CYS A 40 10.92 -2.04 4.79
CA CYS A 40 10.49 -1.21 3.68
C CYS A 40 11.47 -1.27 2.51
N VAL A 41 12.79 -1.24 2.75
CA VAL A 41 13.78 -1.20 1.67
C VAL A 41 13.73 -2.47 0.81
N PRO A 42 13.87 -3.69 1.34
CA PRO A 42 13.83 -4.89 0.52
C PRO A 42 12.47 -5.10 -0.16
N ILE A 43 11.36 -4.84 0.53
CA ILE A 43 10.01 -5.00 -0.03
C ILE A 43 9.77 -4.01 -1.18
N LEU A 44 10.02 -2.71 -0.96
CA LEU A 44 9.83 -1.71 -2.01
C LEU A 44 10.77 -1.95 -3.20
N THR A 45 12.03 -2.31 -2.94
CA THR A 45 12.99 -2.63 -4.00
C THR A 45 12.54 -3.83 -4.82
N PHE A 46 12.00 -4.87 -4.17
CA PHE A 46 11.46 -6.03 -4.88
C PHE A 46 10.30 -5.62 -5.78
N ILE A 47 9.30 -4.93 -5.21
CA ILE A 47 8.09 -4.53 -5.93
C ILE A 47 8.47 -3.63 -7.11
N GLU A 48 9.27 -2.57 -6.90
CA GLU A 48 9.69 -1.65 -7.98
C GLU A 48 10.40 -2.35 -9.14
N ASN A 49 11.29 -3.31 -8.84
CA ASN A 49 12.06 -4.01 -9.87
C ASN A 49 11.23 -5.02 -10.65
N LYS A 50 10.28 -5.67 -9.98
CA LYS A 50 9.50 -6.78 -10.56
C LYS A 50 8.15 -6.31 -11.12
N SER A 51 7.64 -5.14 -10.71
CA SER A 51 6.32 -4.64 -11.14
C SER A 51 6.23 -4.30 -12.62
N VAL A 52 7.35 -4.01 -13.27
CA VAL A 52 7.39 -3.58 -14.68
C VAL A 52 6.81 -4.60 -15.66
N THR A 53 6.67 -5.87 -15.25
CA THR A 53 6.07 -6.94 -16.07
C THR A 53 4.57 -7.14 -15.80
N PHE A 54 3.97 -6.34 -14.90
CA PHE A 54 2.58 -6.47 -14.50
C PHE A 54 1.74 -5.37 -15.13
N GLU A 55 0.93 -5.72 -16.13
CA GLU A 55 0.05 -4.78 -16.81
C GLU A 55 -1.42 -4.95 -16.38
N PRO A 56 -2.23 -3.87 -16.42
CA PRO A 56 -3.67 -3.98 -16.27
C PRO A 56 -4.24 -4.85 -17.40
N LYS A 57 -4.99 -5.91 -17.05
CA LYS A 57 -5.66 -6.75 -18.05
C LYS A 57 -6.77 -5.93 -18.72
N PRO A 58 -6.77 -5.75 -20.05
CA PRO A 58 -7.90 -5.16 -20.77
C PRO A 58 -9.08 -6.14 -20.74
N GLU A 59 -10.30 -5.64 -20.51
CA GLU A 59 -11.51 -6.46 -20.36
C GLU A 59 -11.91 -7.25 -21.64
N ASP A 60 -11.29 -6.95 -22.79
CA ASP A 60 -11.74 -7.37 -24.13
C ASP A 60 -10.80 -8.36 -24.86
N LYS A 61 -9.77 -8.92 -24.21
CA LYS A 61 -8.84 -9.86 -24.88
C LYS A 61 -9.21 -11.32 -24.61
N GLU A 62 -9.30 -12.10 -25.69
CA GLU A 62 -9.61 -13.55 -25.71
C GLU A 62 -8.35 -14.39 -26.02
N GLU A 63 -7.16 -13.91 -25.68
CA GLU A 63 -5.88 -14.57 -26.01
C GLU A 63 -5.46 -15.53 -24.89
N GLU A 64 -6.16 -16.67 -24.78
CA GLU A 64 -6.01 -17.64 -23.68
C GLU A 64 -4.57 -18.21 -23.51
N GLU A 65 -3.80 -18.38 -24.60
CA GLU A 65 -2.47 -19.01 -24.53
C GLU A 65 -1.37 -18.07 -23.97
N GLU A 66 -1.39 -16.78 -24.30
CA GLU A 66 -0.43 -15.80 -23.75
C GLU A 66 -0.73 -15.50 -22.27
N GLU A 67 -2.01 -15.59 -21.88
CA GLU A 67 -2.45 -15.41 -20.50
C GLU A 67 -1.96 -16.53 -19.55
N GLU A 68 -1.89 -17.78 -20.03
CA GLU A 68 -1.41 -18.90 -19.22
C GLU A 68 0.10 -18.78 -18.90
N GLU A 69 0.92 -18.40 -19.87
CA GLU A 69 2.37 -18.20 -19.68
C GLU A 69 2.66 -16.98 -18.79
N GLU A 70 1.98 -15.84 -19.01
CA GLU A 70 2.12 -14.64 -18.16
C GLU A 70 1.75 -14.95 -16.69
N ASP A 71 0.67 -15.71 -16.48
CA ASP A 71 0.25 -16.11 -15.15
C ASP A 71 1.24 -17.09 -14.48
N GLU A 72 1.98 -17.93 -15.20
CA GLU A 72 3.04 -18.78 -14.61
C GLU A 72 4.25 -17.97 -14.14
N ASP A 73 4.76 -17.05 -14.96
CA ASP A 73 5.88 -16.20 -14.60
C ASP A 73 5.53 -15.29 -13.41
N HIS A 74 4.33 -14.71 -13.41
CA HIS A 74 3.86 -13.87 -12.30
C HIS A 74 3.69 -14.67 -11.00
N LYS A 75 3.23 -15.92 -11.06
CA LYS A 75 3.20 -16.82 -9.90
C LYS A 75 4.61 -17.17 -9.41
N GLY A 76 5.58 -17.30 -10.31
CA GLY A 76 6.99 -17.45 -9.95
C GLY A 76 7.51 -16.25 -9.14
N ILE A 77 7.21 -15.03 -9.59
CA ILE A 77 7.56 -13.80 -8.87
C ILE A 77 6.83 -13.72 -7.52
N HIS A 78 5.55 -14.13 -7.44
CA HIS A 78 4.81 -14.19 -6.18
C HIS A 78 5.47 -15.13 -5.17
N GLN A 79 5.97 -16.28 -5.63
CA GLN A 79 6.69 -17.22 -4.78
C GLN A 79 8.02 -16.66 -4.26
N GLU A 80 8.75 -15.88 -5.06
CA GLU A 80 9.93 -15.13 -4.61
C GLU A 80 9.55 -14.08 -3.55
N TYR A 81 8.44 -13.35 -3.77
CA TYR A 81 7.93 -12.35 -2.84
C TYR A 81 7.58 -12.98 -1.48
N LYS A 82 6.84 -14.09 -1.50
CA LYS A 82 6.49 -14.85 -0.30
C LYS A 82 7.75 -15.27 0.48
N THR A 83 8.74 -15.80 -0.23
CA THR A 83 10.02 -16.20 0.39
C THR A 83 10.73 -15.03 1.06
N LEU A 84 10.71 -13.85 0.44
CA LEU A 84 11.27 -12.62 1.03
C LEU A 84 10.52 -12.20 2.29
N VAL A 85 9.18 -12.18 2.25
CA VAL A 85 8.33 -11.84 3.39
C VAL A 85 8.58 -12.82 4.55
N ASP A 86 8.56 -14.12 4.27
CA ASP A 86 8.82 -15.16 5.27
C ASP A 86 10.19 -14.99 5.91
N PHE A 87 11.22 -14.68 5.13
CA PHE A 87 12.57 -14.43 5.64
C PHE A 87 12.62 -13.21 6.58
N LEU A 88 11.98 -12.10 6.20
CA LEU A 88 11.96 -10.87 7.01
C LEU A 88 11.18 -11.07 8.32
N LEU A 89 10.04 -11.76 8.27
CA LEU A 89 9.25 -12.10 9.45
C LEU A 89 9.98 -13.09 10.35
N GLN A 90 10.65 -14.10 9.78
CA GLN A 90 11.46 -15.04 10.55
C GLN A 90 12.61 -14.34 11.26
N SER A 91 13.34 -13.44 10.58
CA SER A 91 14.42 -12.66 11.20
C SER A 91 13.90 -11.83 12.37
N PHE A 92 12.71 -11.24 12.25
CA PHE A 92 12.09 -10.49 13.33
C PHE A 92 11.69 -11.38 14.51
N MET A 93 11.11 -12.56 14.24
CA MET A 93 10.75 -13.53 15.27
C MET A 93 11.98 -14.02 16.04
N ASP A 94 13.08 -14.30 15.33
CA ASP A 94 14.34 -14.75 15.92
C ASP A 94 14.96 -13.67 16.82
N ASP A 95 14.95 -12.40 16.37
CA ASP A 95 15.54 -11.28 17.11
C ASP A 95 14.76 -10.95 18.40
N LEU A 96 13.43 -11.04 18.35
CA LEU A 96 12.56 -10.74 19.50
C LEU A 96 12.13 -11.96 20.32
N GLN A 97 12.54 -13.16 19.91
CA GLN A 97 12.13 -14.44 20.51
C GLN A 97 10.60 -14.59 20.57
N VAL A 98 9.92 -14.18 19.50
CA VAL A 98 8.46 -14.26 19.34
C VAL A 98 8.11 -15.57 18.64
N THR A 99 7.08 -16.28 19.12
CA THR A 99 6.62 -17.50 18.43
C THR A 99 5.65 -17.18 17.28
N PRO A 100 5.52 -18.07 16.28
CA PRO A 100 4.55 -17.88 15.19
C PRO A 100 3.12 -17.69 15.69
N GLU A 101 2.72 -18.38 16.75
CA GLU A 101 1.37 -18.26 17.34
C GLU A 101 1.13 -16.88 17.96
N GLN A 102 2.16 -16.29 18.58
CA GLN A 102 2.09 -14.93 19.11
C GLN A 102 2.00 -13.90 17.99
N LEU A 103 2.74 -14.10 16.89
CA LEU A 103 2.69 -13.26 15.69
C LEU A 103 1.31 -13.30 15.04
N GLU A 104 0.75 -14.49 14.84
CA GLU A 104 -0.59 -14.68 14.26
C GLU A 104 -1.68 -14.02 15.11
N LYS A 105 -1.62 -14.20 16.43
CA LYS A 105 -2.55 -13.55 17.37
C LYS A 105 -2.43 -12.02 17.31
N ALA A 106 -1.22 -11.48 17.23
CA ALA A 106 -0.98 -10.04 17.09
C ALA A 106 -1.54 -9.48 15.77
N CYS A 107 -1.31 -10.16 14.64
CA CYS A 107 -1.85 -9.79 13.33
C CYS A 107 -3.39 -9.83 13.31
N GLY A 108 -4.00 -10.83 13.96
CA GLY A 108 -5.45 -10.93 14.11
C GLY A 108 -6.06 -9.75 14.88
N MET A 109 -5.39 -9.28 15.94
CA MET A 109 -5.80 -8.09 16.68
C MET A 109 -5.67 -6.82 15.83
N ALA A 110 -4.57 -6.69 15.09
CA ALA A 110 -4.24 -5.54 14.23
C ALA A 110 -5.25 -5.31 13.09
N ALA A 111 -5.79 -6.41 12.54
CA ALA A 111 -6.76 -6.35 11.45
C ALA A 111 -8.06 -5.60 11.82
N ILE A 112 -8.30 -5.41 13.13
CA ILE A 112 -9.54 -4.86 13.70
C ILE A 112 -9.31 -3.44 14.28
N THR A 113 -8.06 -3.02 14.51
CA THR A 113 -7.75 -1.80 15.28
C THR A 113 -7.80 -0.51 14.46
N THR A 114 -7.06 -0.37 13.35
CA THR A 114 -7.05 0.88 12.57
C THR A 114 -6.83 0.68 11.05
N PRO A 115 -7.41 1.54 10.18
CA PRO A 115 -7.18 1.49 8.73
C PRO A 115 -5.71 1.60 8.32
N PHE A 116 -4.91 2.36 9.08
CA PHE A 116 -3.48 2.52 8.83
C PHE A 116 -2.68 1.23 9.14
N GLN A 117 -3.00 0.53 10.23
CA GLN A 117 -2.36 -0.76 10.53
C GLN A 117 -2.76 -1.81 9.49
N ARG A 118 -4.01 -1.77 9.02
CA ARG A 118 -4.49 -2.62 7.93
C ARG A 118 -3.67 -2.42 6.64
N SER A 119 -3.39 -1.18 6.25
CA SER A 119 -2.57 -0.92 5.05
C SER A 119 -1.11 -1.36 5.19
N LEU A 120 -0.55 -1.38 6.41
CA LEU A 120 0.79 -1.93 6.62
C LEU A 120 0.80 -3.47 6.46
N LEU A 121 -0.25 -4.14 6.91
CA LEU A 121 -0.38 -5.59 6.83
C LEU A 121 -0.76 -6.09 5.43
N GLU A 122 -1.23 -5.22 4.54
CA GLU A 122 -1.55 -5.59 3.16
C GLU A 122 -0.34 -6.24 2.45
N GLN A 123 0.87 -5.71 2.66
CA GLN A 123 2.10 -6.31 2.13
C GLN A 123 2.38 -7.71 2.71
N VAL A 124 2.04 -7.92 3.98
CA VAL A 124 2.17 -9.23 4.63
C VAL A 124 1.13 -10.20 4.06
N TRP A 125 -0.13 -9.78 3.94
CA TRP A 125 -1.21 -10.60 3.41
C TRP A 125 -1.03 -10.94 1.92
N ALA A 126 -0.43 -10.05 1.15
CA ALA A 126 -0.06 -10.30 -0.24
C ALA A 126 0.87 -11.51 -0.40
N ALA A 127 1.60 -11.94 0.65
CA ALA A 127 2.43 -13.14 0.57
C ALA A 127 1.60 -14.43 0.40
N ASP A 128 0.37 -14.46 0.93
CA ASP A 128 -0.52 -15.62 0.84
C ASP A 128 -1.67 -15.43 -0.17
N ASP A 129 -1.96 -14.19 -0.55
CA ASP A 129 -3.00 -13.85 -1.52
C ASP A 129 -2.41 -13.29 -2.82
N TYR A 130 -2.47 -14.11 -3.88
CA TYR A 130 -1.97 -13.75 -5.20
C TYR A 130 -2.71 -12.56 -5.81
N ASP A 131 -4.02 -12.43 -5.59
CA ASP A 131 -4.79 -11.33 -6.20
C ASP A 131 -4.39 -9.99 -5.57
N THR A 132 -4.24 -9.96 -4.24
CA THR A 132 -3.72 -8.78 -3.53
C THR A 132 -2.30 -8.46 -3.98
N PHE A 133 -1.43 -9.46 -4.10
CA PHE A 133 -0.07 -9.27 -4.63
C PHE A 133 -0.08 -8.69 -6.04
N ARG A 134 -0.84 -9.29 -6.96
CA ARG A 134 -0.93 -8.87 -8.36
C ARG A 134 -1.42 -7.42 -8.47
N ASN A 135 -2.47 -7.06 -7.73
CA ASN A 135 -2.97 -5.68 -7.71
C ASN A 135 -1.93 -4.70 -7.19
N MET A 136 -1.18 -5.06 -6.16
CA MET A 136 -0.07 -4.25 -5.64
C MET A 136 1.04 -4.04 -6.70
N MET A 137 1.38 -5.09 -7.46
CA MET A 137 2.38 -5.02 -8.53
C MET A 137 1.91 -4.13 -9.69
N ILE A 138 0.66 -4.30 -10.15
CA ILE A 138 0.06 -3.47 -11.21
C ILE A 138 0.04 -1.99 -10.78
N GLN A 139 -0.41 -1.72 -9.55
CA GLN A 139 -0.48 -0.36 -9.04
C GLN A 139 0.91 0.31 -8.99
N LYS A 140 1.95 -0.44 -8.60
CA LYS A 140 3.33 0.06 -8.62
C LYS A 140 3.82 0.32 -10.05
N ASN A 141 3.51 -0.55 -11.01
CA ASN A 141 3.88 -0.32 -12.41
C ASN A 141 3.26 0.97 -12.95
N ILE A 142 1.96 1.18 -12.72
CA ILE A 142 1.26 2.41 -13.11
C ILE A 142 1.94 3.64 -12.49
N GLU A 143 2.28 3.58 -11.20
CA GLU A 143 2.98 4.67 -10.51
C GLU A 143 4.34 4.99 -11.17
N LEU A 144 5.14 3.97 -11.47
CA LEU A 144 6.45 4.13 -12.13
C LEU A 144 6.31 4.70 -13.54
N GLN A 145 5.31 4.25 -14.31
CA GLN A 145 5.02 4.78 -15.64
C GLN A 145 4.60 6.26 -15.58
N LEU A 146 3.76 6.65 -14.62
CA LEU A 146 3.38 8.05 -14.41
C LEU A 146 4.57 8.93 -14.02
N GLN A 147 5.45 8.44 -13.14
CA GLN A 147 6.68 9.14 -12.79
C GLN A 147 7.59 9.34 -14.01
N ALA A 148 7.74 8.31 -14.86
CA ALA A 148 8.54 8.40 -16.09
C ALA A 148 7.94 9.42 -17.07
N LEU A 149 6.62 9.44 -17.24
CA LEU A 149 5.92 10.43 -18.05
C LEU A 149 6.15 11.86 -17.54
N GLU A 150 6.02 12.07 -16.24
CA GLU A 150 6.29 13.38 -15.62
C GLU A 150 7.74 13.83 -15.86
N MET A 151 8.71 12.92 -15.74
CA MET A 151 10.12 13.21 -16.02
C MET A 151 10.35 13.59 -17.50
N LEU A 152 9.70 12.91 -18.44
CA LEU A 152 9.77 13.22 -19.87
C LEU A 152 9.14 14.58 -20.18
N GLN A 153 7.97 14.86 -19.62
CA GLN A 153 7.29 16.15 -19.79
C GLN A 153 8.14 17.31 -19.28
N ARG A 154 8.71 17.18 -18.07
CA ARG A 154 9.58 18.21 -17.47
C ARG A 154 10.86 18.45 -18.30
N LYS A 155 11.40 17.42 -18.94
CA LYS A 155 12.68 17.50 -19.67
C LYS A 155 12.52 17.95 -21.12
N TYR A 156 11.47 17.52 -21.80
CA TYR A 156 11.30 17.71 -23.25
C TYR A 156 10.06 18.50 -23.63
N GLY A 157 9.14 18.78 -22.71
CA GLY A 157 7.86 19.43 -23.01
C GLY A 157 6.91 18.57 -23.87
N ILE A 158 7.22 17.27 -24.01
CA ILE A 158 6.43 16.34 -24.82
C ILE A 158 5.40 15.69 -23.89
N MET A 159 4.12 16.02 -24.10
CA MET A 159 2.98 15.34 -23.50
C MET A 159 2.24 14.62 -24.64
N PRO A 160 1.90 13.31 -24.51
CA PRO A 160 1.11 12.63 -25.53
C PRO A 160 -0.21 13.36 -25.73
N GLU A 161 -0.70 13.44 -26.97
CA GLU A 161 -1.92 14.19 -27.28
C GLU A 161 -3.14 13.72 -26.47
N SER A 162 -3.18 12.44 -26.11
CA SER A 162 -4.23 11.86 -25.26
C SER A 162 -4.30 12.46 -23.85
N TYR A 163 -3.26 13.17 -23.40
CA TYR A 163 -3.19 13.80 -22.08
C TYR A 163 -3.09 15.31 -22.13
N LYS A 164 -3.01 15.93 -23.31
CA LYS A 164 -3.17 17.37 -23.40
C LYS A 164 -4.61 17.68 -22.99
N LYS A 165 -4.76 18.35 -21.85
CA LYS A 165 -6.00 19.05 -21.51
C LYS A 165 -6.31 19.92 -22.73
N GLU A 166 -7.47 19.75 -23.36
CA GLU A 166 -7.83 20.54 -24.55
C GLU A 166 -7.60 22.02 -24.20
N GLU A 167 -6.57 22.63 -24.78
CA GLU A 167 -6.17 24.02 -24.51
C GLU A 167 -7.16 25.03 -25.11
N ASP A 168 -8.34 24.58 -25.55
CA ASP A 168 -9.35 25.41 -26.22
C ASP A 168 -10.62 25.68 -25.38
N GLU A 169 -10.61 25.36 -24.09
CA GLU A 169 -11.52 26.00 -23.14
C GLU A 169 -10.68 26.82 -22.15
N GLU A 170 -10.29 28.04 -22.54
CA GLU A 170 -10.12 29.12 -21.55
C GLU A 170 -11.40 29.07 -20.70
N ASP A 171 -11.27 28.59 -19.46
CA ASP A 171 -12.38 28.56 -18.53
C ASP A 171 -12.99 29.96 -18.53
N GLU A 172 -14.26 30.07 -18.91
CA GLU A 172 -15.00 31.33 -18.92
C GLU A 172 -14.84 32.05 -17.57
N SER A 173 -14.57 31.31 -16.49
CA SER A 173 -14.19 31.87 -15.19
C SER A 173 -12.87 32.65 -15.21
N GLU A 174 -11.79 32.11 -15.80
CA GLU A 174 -10.48 32.77 -15.90
C GLU A 174 -10.54 34.01 -16.81
N LYS A 175 -11.33 33.95 -17.88
CA LYS A 175 -11.58 35.09 -18.78
C LYS A 175 -12.34 36.21 -18.07
N ARG A 176 -13.35 35.83 -17.28
CA ARG A 176 -14.15 36.76 -16.47
C ARG A 176 -13.35 37.36 -15.31
N GLU A 177 -12.47 36.58 -14.68
CA GLU A 177 -11.54 37.09 -13.66
C GLU A 177 -10.55 38.09 -14.24
N ARG A 178 -10.04 37.84 -15.46
CA ARG A 178 -9.15 38.76 -16.16
C ARG A 178 -9.85 40.08 -16.53
N GLU A 179 -11.10 40.01 -17.00
CA GLU A 179 -11.94 41.19 -17.25
C GLU A 179 -12.20 41.99 -15.97
N ILE A 180 -12.54 41.33 -14.87
CA ILE A 180 -12.79 41.99 -13.58
C ILE A 180 -11.51 42.68 -13.08
N MET A 181 -10.35 42.04 -13.20
CA MET A 181 -9.06 42.62 -12.83
C MET A 181 -8.69 43.84 -13.69
N GLU A 182 -8.99 43.84 -14.99
CA GLU A 182 -8.71 45.00 -15.86
C GLU A 182 -9.60 46.21 -15.50
N VAL A 183 -10.86 45.97 -15.12
CA VAL A 183 -11.79 47.03 -14.69
C VAL A 183 -11.36 47.66 -13.37
N VAL A 184 -10.80 46.88 -12.44
CA VAL A 184 -10.32 47.38 -11.14
C VAL A 184 -9.04 48.23 -11.27
N TYR A 185 -8.26 48.04 -12.35
CA TYR A 185 -7.02 48.76 -12.61
C TYR A 185 -7.17 50.02 -13.48
N ARG A 186 -8.39 50.37 -13.92
CA ARG A 186 -8.70 51.66 -14.57
C ARG A 186 -9.30 52.65 -13.57
#